data_AF-A0A842NNF9-F1
#
_entry.id   AF-A0A842NNF9-F1
#
_cell.length_a   1.000
_cell.length_b   1.000
_cell.length_c   1.000
_cell.angle_alpha   90.00
_cell.angle_beta   90.00
_cell.angle_gamma   90.00
#
_symmetry.space_group_name_H-M   'P 1'
#
loop_
_entity.id
_entity.type
_entity.pdbx_description
1 polymer ?
#
loop_
_entity_poly.entity_id
_entity_poly.type
_entity_poly.pdbx_seq_one_letter_code
_entity_poly.pdbx_strand_id
1 'polypeptide(L)'
;MRVGLLFLSLVMLLSACTSPEVSLEDRIKESLIGYELTYYTIAGLPETFVISEFDIISIEEATYQKEEFYKVRVGEGLSWNLYLDKETFEVVHTEQLFVT
;
A
#
# COMPACT_ATOMS: atom_id res chain seq x y z
N MET A 1 26.63 -9.73 -65.10
CA MET A 1 26.15 -10.68 -64.06
C MET A 1 26.60 -10.10 -62.72
N ARG A 2 25.72 -9.39 -61.97
CA ARG A 2 25.02 -9.87 -60.74
C ARG A 2 25.94 -10.78 -59.91
N VAL A 3 26.38 -10.43 -58.70
CA VAL A 3 25.69 -10.36 -57.40
C VAL A 3 26.78 -9.85 -56.42
N GLY A 4 26.67 -8.88 -55.52
CA GLY A 4 25.58 -8.49 -54.63
C GLY A 4 25.80 -9.15 -53.25
N LEU A 5 26.37 -8.45 -52.25
CA LEU A 5 26.11 -8.76 -50.84
C LEU A 5 26.53 -7.60 -49.93
N LEU A 6 25.58 -6.70 -49.66
CA LEU A 6 25.65 -5.73 -48.56
C LEU A 6 25.29 -6.48 -47.27
N PHE A 7 26.24 -6.61 -46.33
CA PHE A 7 25.96 -7.08 -44.98
C PHE A 7 25.29 -5.94 -44.19
N LEU A 8 23.98 -6.07 -44.01
CA LEU A 8 23.16 -5.18 -43.18
C LEU A 8 23.36 -5.58 -41.71
N SER A 9 24.13 -4.80 -40.96
CA SER A 9 24.32 -5.00 -39.52
C SER A 9 23.11 -4.44 -38.77
N LEU A 10 22.21 -5.32 -38.33
CA LEU A 10 21.03 -5.00 -37.53
C LEU A 10 21.46 -4.80 -36.07
N VAL A 11 21.63 -3.55 -35.66
CA VAL A 11 21.81 -3.17 -34.25
C VAL A 11 20.47 -3.33 -33.55
N MET A 12 20.31 -4.38 -32.74
CA MET A 12 19.17 -4.50 -31.83
C MET A 12 19.31 -3.45 -30.72
N LEU A 13 18.48 -2.41 -30.76
CA LEU A 13 18.21 -1.57 -29.60
C LEU A 13 17.44 -2.42 -28.57
N LEU A 14 18.15 -2.90 -27.56
CA LEU A 14 17.56 -3.32 -26.30
C LEU A 14 17.05 -2.06 -25.59
N SER A 15 15.79 -1.70 -25.82
CA SER A 15 15.07 -0.81 -24.93
C SER A 15 14.92 -1.53 -23.59
N ALA A 16 15.80 -1.21 -22.64
CA ALA A 16 15.58 -1.53 -21.24
C ALA A 16 14.33 -0.77 -20.79
N CYS A 17 13.18 -1.42 -20.88
CA CYS A 17 11.94 -0.97 -20.28
C CYS A 17 12.09 -1.20 -18.77
N THR A 18 12.80 -0.29 -18.08
CA THR A 18 12.80 -0.26 -16.62
C THR A 18 11.41 0.18 -16.20
N SER A 19 10.54 -0.78 -15.91
CA SER A 19 9.29 -0.52 -15.21
C SER A 19 9.65 0.11 -13.86
N PRO A 20 8.99 1.21 -13.44
CA PRO A 20 9.22 1.77 -12.12
C PRO A 20 8.82 0.71 -11.09
N GLU A 21 9.79 0.24 -10.31
CA GLU A 21 9.55 -0.62 -9.16
C GLU A 21 8.82 0.23 -8.11
N VAL A 22 7.51 0.01 -7.98
CA VAL A 22 6.70 0.68 -6.97
C VAL A 22 7.16 0.21 -5.60
N SER A 23 7.48 1.14 -4.70
CA SER A 23 8.01 0.79 -3.38
C SER A 23 6.95 0.05 -2.54
N LEU A 24 7.40 -0.79 -1.61
CA LEU A 24 6.49 -1.48 -0.68
C LEU A 24 5.60 -0.50 0.08
N GLU A 25 6.18 0.62 0.52
CA GLU A 25 5.48 1.66 1.24
C GLU A 25 4.35 2.27 0.38
N ASP A 26 4.63 2.55 -0.89
CA ASP A 26 3.63 3.10 -1.82
C ASP A 26 2.50 2.10 -2.05
N ARG A 27 2.81 0.81 -2.21
CA ARG A 27 1.79 -0.24 -2.37
C ARG A 27 0.87 -0.35 -1.16
N ILE A 28 1.42 -0.25 0.05
CA ILE A 28 0.64 -0.25 1.30
C ILE A 28 -0.23 1.01 1.39
N LYS A 29 0.30 2.18 1.02
CA LYS A 29 -0.49 3.42 1.00
C LYS A 29 -1.62 3.33 -0.01
N GLU A 30 -1.35 2.87 -1.22
CA GLU A 30 -2.35 2.68 -2.27
C GLU A 30 -3.47 1.72 -1.87
N SER A 31 -3.17 0.66 -1.09
CA SER A 31 -4.20 -0.27 -0.61
C SER A 31 -5.09 0.31 0.49
N LEU A 32 -4.63 1.33 1.20
CA LEU A 32 -5.34 1.94 2.33
C LEU A 32 -6.07 3.23 1.97
N ILE A 33 -5.62 3.98 0.96
CA ILE A 33 -6.27 5.22 0.56
C ILE A 33 -7.71 4.93 0.11
N GLY A 34 -8.67 5.63 0.73
CA GLY A 34 -10.10 5.42 0.50
C GLY A 34 -10.72 4.30 1.33
N TYR A 35 -9.94 3.57 2.13
CA TYR A 35 -10.47 2.57 3.05
C TYR A 35 -11.29 3.25 4.15
N GLU A 36 -12.47 2.71 4.44
CA GLU A 36 -13.44 3.28 5.38
C GLU A 36 -13.39 2.58 6.74
N LEU A 37 -13.16 3.34 7.80
CA LEU A 37 -13.21 2.90 9.18
C LEU A 37 -14.46 3.46 9.86
N THR A 38 -15.34 2.60 10.35
CA THR A 38 -16.52 3.00 11.11
C THR A 38 -16.18 3.16 12.60
N TYR A 39 -16.58 4.27 13.20
CA TYR A 39 -16.54 4.49 14.64
C TYR A 39 -17.87 5.04 15.16
N TYR A 40 -18.02 5.10 16.48
CA TYR A 40 -19.22 5.63 17.12
C TYR A 40 -18.89 6.88 17.93
N THR A 41 -19.70 7.91 17.75
CA THR A 41 -19.62 9.14 18.55
C THR A 41 -20.06 8.88 20.00
N ILE A 42 -19.85 9.87 20.86
CA ILE A 42 -20.35 9.84 22.25
C ILE A 42 -21.88 9.70 22.33
N ALA A 43 -22.60 10.09 21.28
CA ALA A 43 -24.05 9.94 21.17
C ALA A 43 -24.47 8.55 20.68
N GLY A 44 -23.50 7.66 20.41
CA GLY A 44 -23.74 6.32 19.86
C GLY A 44 -24.11 6.32 18.37
N LEU A 45 -23.90 7.44 17.66
CA LEU A 45 -24.15 7.51 16.21
C LEU A 45 -22.92 7.02 15.45
N PRO A 46 -23.11 6.14 14.43
CA PRO A 46 -22.01 5.69 13.59
C PRO A 46 -21.53 6.83 12.68
N GLU A 47 -20.21 6.97 12.57
CA GLU A 47 -19.53 7.85 11.64
C GLU A 47 -18.43 7.08 10.90
N THR A 48 -18.01 7.62 9.75
CA THR A 48 -16.99 7.02 8.89
C THR A 48 -15.76 7.92 8.81
N PHE A 49 -14.60 7.33 9.03
CA PHE A 49 -13.30 7.91 8.75
C PHE A 49 -12.73 7.28 7.47
N VAL A 50 -12.48 8.09 6.45
CA VAL A 50 -11.92 7.64 5.17
C VAL A 50 -10.43 7.96 5.19
N ILE A 51 -9.59 6.94 5.05
CA ILE A 51 -8.14 7.11 5.11
C ILE A 51 -7.63 7.87 3.89
N SER A 52 -6.92 8.96 4.11
CA SER A 52 -6.11 9.64 3.09
C SER A 52 -4.63 9.33 3.27
N GLU A 53 -3.81 9.71 2.28
CA GLU A 53 -2.36 9.57 2.38
C GLU A 53 -1.78 10.28 3.61
N PHE A 54 -2.35 11.43 3.98
CA PHE A 54 -1.89 12.24 5.12
C PHE A 54 -2.25 11.64 6.47
N ASP A 55 -3.21 10.70 6.49
CA ASP A 55 -3.61 10.04 7.72
C ASP A 55 -2.67 8.89 8.10
N ILE A 56 -1.81 8.43 7.18
CA ILE A 56 -0.88 7.33 7.43
C ILE A 56 0.35 7.85 8.18
N ILE A 57 0.45 7.48 9.44
CA ILE A 57 1.48 7.98 10.36
C ILE A 57 2.73 7.12 10.33
N SER A 58 2.56 5.79 10.33
CA SER A 58 3.69 4.85 10.36
C SER A 58 3.31 3.51 9.77
N ILE A 59 4.26 2.87 9.12
CA ILE A 59 4.17 1.49 8.62
C ILE A 59 5.32 0.71 9.25
N GLU A 60 5.00 -0.35 9.98
CA GLU A 60 5.98 -1.21 10.64
C GLU A 60 5.63 -2.69 10.45
N GLU A 61 6.62 -3.57 10.49
CA GLU A 61 6.34 -5.00 10.55
C GLU A 61 5.95 -5.39 11.98
N ALA A 62 4.92 -6.22 12.10
CA ALA A 62 4.44 -6.71 13.37
C ALA A 62 4.15 -8.21 13.32
N THR A 63 4.31 -8.88 14.46
CA THR A 63 3.81 -10.24 14.63
C THR A 63 2.54 -10.20 15.46
N TYR A 64 1.45 -10.73 14.92
CA TYR A 64 0.17 -10.85 15.61
C TYR A 64 -0.30 -12.31 15.51
N GLN A 65 -0.70 -12.93 16.62
CA GLN A 65 -1.12 -14.35 16.66
C GLN A 65 -0.15 -15.36 16.00
N LYS A 66 1.17 -15.08 15.99
CA LYS A 66 2.25 -15.86 15.35
C LYS A 66 2.33 -15.76 13.82
N GLU A 67 1.58 -14.83 13.22
CA GLU A 67 1.67 -14.48 11.81
C GLU A 67 2.28 -13.09 11.66
N GLU A 68 2.98 -12.85 10.55
CA GLU A 68 3.59 -11.57 10.24
C GLU A 68 2.63 -10.69 9.44
N PHE A 69 2.53 -9.43 9.85
CA PHE A 69 1.67 -8.43 9.23
C PHE A 69 2.43 -7.12 9.03
N TYR A 70 1.93 -6.28 8.14
CA TYR A 70 2.23 -4.85 8.18
C TYR A 70 1.24 -4.18 9.14
N LYS A 71 1.76 -3.58 10.20
CA LYS A 71 0.98 -2.75 11.11
C LYS A 71 1.09 -1.30 10.66
N VAL A 72 -0.04 -0.72 10.33
CA VAL A 72 -0.15 0.66 9.84
C VAL A 72 -0.91 1.48 10.85
N ARG A 73 -0.29 2.54 11.37
CA ARG A 73 -0.95 3.49 12.24
C ARG A 73 -1.56 4.60 11.40
N VAL A 74 -2.85 4.85 11.60
CA VAL A 74 -3.57 5.93 10.93
C VAL A 74 -4.27 6.87 11.91
N GLY A 75 -4.42 8.14 11.52
CA GLY A 75 -5.17 9.19 12.23
C GLY A 75 -4.47 9.75 13.47
N GLU A 76 -4.43 11.08 13.62
CA GLU A 76 -3.72 11.74 14.73
C GLU A 76 -4.56 11.91 16.01
N GLY A 77 -5.86 12.20 15.87
CA GLY A 77 -6.78 12.39 17.01
C GLY A 77 -7.62 11.15 17.30
N LEU A 78 -8.24 10.60 16.26
CA LEU A 78 -8.87 9.30 16.27
C LEU A 78 -7.90 8.34 15.58
N SER A 79 -7.19 7.54 16.36
CA SER A 79 -6.12 6.70 15.82
C SER A 79 -6.55 5.26 15.69
N TRP A 80 -6.01 4.54 14.71
CA TRP A 80 -6.15 3.10 14.57
C TRP A 80 -4.81 2.43 14.27
N ASN A 81 -4.67 1.19 14.72
CA ASN A 81 -3.75 0.24 14.13
C ASN A 81 -4.52 -0.63 13.14
N LEU A 82 -4.02 -0.71 11.91
CA LEU A 82 -4.49 -1.61 10.88
C LEU A 82 -3.43 -2.70 10.68
N TYR A 83 -3.84 -3.95 10.63
CA TYR A 83 -2.96 -5.07 10.34
C TYR A 83 -3.30 -5.56 8.94
N LEU A 84 -2.30 -5.51 8.06
CA LEU A 84 -2.42 -5.90 6.67
C LEU A 84 -1.66 -7.20 6.45
N ASP A 85 -2.26 -8.09 5.67
CA ASP A 85 -1.58 -9.28 5.16
C ASP A 85 -0.36 -8.90 4.32
N LYS A 86 0.76 -9.62 4.47
CA LYS A 86 2.03 -9.28 3.80
C LYS A 86 2.01 -9.56 2.29
N GLU A 87 1.14 -10.44 1.82
CA GLU A 87 1.04 -10.82 0.41
C GLU A 87 -0.02 -10.00 -0.33
N THR A 88 -1.20 -9.86 0.29
CA THR A 88 -2.37 -9.22 -0.36
C THR A 88 -2.52 -7.74 -0.03
N PHE A 89 -1.90 -7.25 1.05
CA PHE A 89 -2.10 -5.89 1.59
C PHE A 89 -3.54 -5.57 2.00
N GLU A 90 -4.38 -6.59 2.15
CA GLU A 90 -5.74 -6.44 2.66
C GLU A 90 -5.73 -6.28 4.18
N VAL A 91 -6.62 -5.43 4.70
CA VAL A 91 -6.79 -5.23 6.13
C VAL A 91 -7.46 -6.46 6.75
N VAL A 92 -6.75 -7.18 7.60
CA VAL A 92 -7.26 -8.38 8.30
C VAL A 92 -7.79 -8.06 9.69
N HIS A 93 -7.27 -7.00 10.32
CA HIS A 93 -7.66 -6.60 11.66
C HIS A 93 -7.51 -5.09 11.84
N THR A 94 -8.42 -4.51 12.62
CA THR A 94 -8.39 -3.11 12.99
C THR A 94 -8.54 -2.98 14.50
N GLU A 95 -7.71 -2.13 15.09
CA GLU A 95 -7.74 -1.81 16.51
C GLU A 95 -7.84 -0.29 16.65
N GLN A 96 -8.96 0.19 17.19
CA GLN A 96 -9.11 1.60 17.50
C GLN A 96 -8.32 1.94 18.76
N LEU A 97 -7.41 2.91 18.64
CA LEU A 97 -6.68 3.49 19.76
C LEU A 97 -7.53 4.61 20.33
N PHE A 98 -7.71 4.61 21.66
CA PHE A 98 -8.73 5.39 22.39
C PHE A 98 -9.01 6.81 21.86
N VAL A 99 -10.29 7.17 21.88
CA VAL A 99 -10.79 8.55 21.75
C VAL A 99 -10.39 9.30 23.03
N THR A 100 -9.47 10.26 22.97
CA THR A 100 -9.19 11.15 24.10
C THR A 100 -10.24 12.23 24.22
#